data_AF-A0A6G2TUP1-F1
#
_entry.id   AF-A0A6G2TUP1-F1
#
_cell.length_a   1.000
_cell.length_b   1.000
_cell.length_c   1.000
_cell.angle_alpha   90.00
_cell.angle_beta   90.00
_cell.angle_gamma   90.00
#
_symmetry.space_group_name_H-M   'P 1'
#
loop_
_entity.id
_entity.type
_entity.pdbx_description
1 polymer ?
#
loop_
_entity_poly.entity_id
_entity_poly.type
_entity_poly.pdbx_seq_one_letter_code
_entity_poly.pdbx_strand_id
1 'polypeptide(L)'
;MIIAAAQFSPVPLDIDANAARMAALVTEAAGRGAGLVVFAELALTQYDTVAIAAVPRRLTVTPDDARLAPVREACRAAGVAAVVNAAAPAAGGGPRPTISSFVYGPDGALLTRYDKQHLTPAELEVFAPGTADGRCTLSGIRFALATCYDSSFPEVPARAAADGCQVYLASAFHDSADRVADYADLAREHGLQVLLANGTGTGSPGPACGRSGAWLPTGERVATAGEGPDPAELVLTDVRDRITLMADPAVAAVPVEECGEELADVRTASPALLVSGLRHDAAGAFALLRAGLLRRLLVAQESLPDGLRLQIVEGYRPPALQRRYFEGYLHTLRTAHPERSAADLHRAASRYVSPPEIAPHSAGGAVDLTLVTADGGPLDLGTPVNASPEESDGACYTGAPGLSPAARDNRRVLGAALTAAGLVNYPTEWWHWSYGDRYWALATGADHALYGPAEPVR
;
A
#
# COMPACT_ATOMS: atom_id res chain seq x y z
N MET A 1 2.49 -8.41 7.44
CA MET A 1 3.41 -8.14 8.57
C MET A 1 3.03 -6.79 9.12
N ILE A 2 2.76 -6.67 10.41
CA ILE A 2 2.48 -5.36 11.04
C ILE A 2 3.78 -4.59 11.20
N ILE A 3 3.77 -3.31 10.85
CA ILE A 3 4.89 -2.37 11.05
C ILE A 3 4.42 -1.20 11.91
N ALA A 4 5.33 -0.61 12.68
CA ALA A 4 5.01 0.47 13.61
C ALA A 4 5.94 1.66 13.47
N ALA A 5 5.39 2.88 13.48
CA ALA A 5 6.15 4.10 13.75
C ALA A 5 6.01 4.45 15.23
N ALA A 6 7.13 4.72 15.88
CA ALA A 6 7.19 5.05 17.30
C ALA A 6 7.43 6.55 17.51
N GLN A 7 6.39 7.26 17.92
CA GLN A 7 6.44 8.67 18.28
C GLN A 7 6.68 8.79 19.79
N PHE A 8 7.75 9.48 20.19
CA PHE A 8 8.08 9.70 21.60
C PHE A 8 8.89 10.98 21.77
N SER A 9 8.91 11.53 23.00
CA SER A 9 9.81 12.59 23.46
C SER A 9 11.24 12.07 23.69
N PRO A 10 12.25 12.41 22.89
CA PRO A 10 13.63 12.11 23.25
C PRO A 10 14.11 13.04 24.37
N VAL A 11 14.96 12.52 25.25
CA VAL A 11 15.72 13.32 26.20
C VAL A 11 16.84 14.03 25.42
N PRO A 12 16.94 15.37 25.45
CA PRO A 12 17.92 16.10 24.65
C PRO A 12 19.35 15.57 24.87
N LEU A 13 20.01 15.17 23.78
CA LEU A 13 21.42 14.75 23.73
C LEU A 13 21.80 13.52 24.59
N ASP A 14 20.84 12.84 25.21
CA ASP A 14 21.08 11.64 26.02
C ASP A 14 20.84 10.37 25.20
N ILE A 15 21.89 9.95 24.49
CA ILE A 15 21.85 8.78 23.59
C ILE A 15 21.49 7.51 24.37
N ASP A 16 22.03 7.32 25.57
CA ASP A 16 21.79 6.12 26.39
C ASP A 16 20.32 6.04 26.84
N ALA A 17 19.77 7.14 27.36
CA ALA A 17 18.36 7.20 27.75
C ALA A 17 17.43 7.00 26.55
N ASN A 18 17.74 7.61 25.41
CA ASN A 18 16.93 7.49 24.19
C ASN A 18 17.00 6.08 23.60
N ALA A 19 18.16 5.44 23.57
CA ALA A 19 18.30 4.06 23.14
C ALA A 19 17.55 3.09 24.05
N ALA A 20 17.58 3.30 25.38
CA ALA A 20 16.79 2.52 26.32
C ALA A 20 15.27 2.72 26.10
N ARG A 21 14.83 3.95 25.82
CA ARG A 21 13.43 4.23 25.50
C ARG A 21 12.98 3.57 24.20
N MET A 22 13.81 3.63 23.16
CA MET A 22 13.58 2.93 21.89
C MET A 22 13.46 1.42 22.10
N ALA A 23 14.34 0.81 22.91
CA ALA A 23 14.28 -0.61 23.24
C ALA A 23 12.96 -1.02 23.93
N ALA A 24 12.46 -0.18 24.84
CA ALA A 24 11.16 -0.38 25.47
C ALA A 24 10.01 -0.31 24.45
N LEU A 25 10.06 0.65 23.52
CA LEU A 25 9.05 0.81 22.45
C LEU A 25 9.10 -0.34 21.43
N VAL A 26 10.28 -0.89 21.14
CA VAL A 26 10.41 -2.13 20.35
C VAL A 26 9.69 -3.29 21.02
N THR A 27 9.89 -3.46 22.32
CA THR A 27 9.23 -4.52 23.11
C THR A 27 7.71 -4.32 23.15
N GLU A 28 7.25 -3.08 23.34
CA GLU A 28 5.82 -2.74 23.36
C GLU A 28 5.15 -3.00 22.01
N ALA A 29 5.78 -2.57 20.92
CA ALA A 29 5.28 -2.81 19.56
C ALA A 29 5.25 -4.30 19.22
N ALA A 30 6.25 -5.07 19.66
CA ALA A 30 6.25 -6.52 19.53
C ALA A 30 5.07 -7.17 20.26
N GLY A 31 4.76 -6.71 21.49
CA GLY A 31 3.57 -7.12 22.24
C GLY A 31 2.24 -6.82 21.53
N ARG A 32 2.25 -5.87 20.57
CA ARG A 32 1.13 -5.53 19.69
C ARG A 32 1.21 -6.20 18.31
N GLY A 33 2.14 -7.13 18.11
CA GLY A 33 2.29 -7.93 16.90
C GLY A 33 3.13 -7.28 15.79
N ALA A 34 3.82 -6.17 16.04
CA ALA A 34 4.68 -5.53 15.05
C ALA A 34 5.95 -6.36 14.79
N GLY A 35 6.32 -6.52 13.51
CA GLY A 35 7.57 -7.16 13.08
C GLY A 35 8.69 -6.17 12.74
N LEU A 36 8.39 -4.87 12.68
CA LEU A 36 9.33 -3.78 12.42
C LEU A 36 8.88 -2.50 13.14
N VAL A 37 9.83 -1.78 13.75
CA VAL A 37 9.60 -0.47 14.37
C VAL A 37 10.50 0.60 13.76
N VAL A 38 9.96 1.76 13.42
CA VAL A 38 10.67 2.90 12.83
C VAL A 38 10.67 4.08 13.81
N PHE A 39 11.83 4.69 13.99
CA PHE A 39 12.01 5.89 14.83
C PHE A 39 12.32 7.12 13.97
N ALA A 40 11.97 8.30 14.48
CA ALA A 40 12.16 9.58 13.80
C ALA A 40 13.62 9.93 13.51
N GLU A 41 13.84 10.85 12.58
CA GLU A 41 15.18 11.36 12.21
C GLU A 41 15.94 11.92 13.42
N LEU A 42 17.21 11.52 13.57
CA LEU A 42 18.09 11.91 14.69
C LEU A 42 17.44 11.79 16.08
N ALA A 43 16.52 10.84 16.27
CA ALA A 43 15.79 10.68 17.52
C ALA A 43 16.68 10.36 18.73
N LEU A 44 17.90 9.83 18.53
CA LEU A 44 18.85 9.63 19.64
C LEU A 44 19.36 10.95 20.27
N THR A 45 19.26 12.06 19.54
CA THR A 45 19.79 13.37 19.95
C THR A 45 18.76 14.49 19.79
N GLN A 46 17.48 14.15 19.58
CA GLN A 46 16.39 15.11 19.39
C GLN A 46 16.62 16.11 18.23
N TYR A 47 17.24 15.67 17.14
CA TYR A 47 17.48 16.53 15.97
C TYR A 47 18.23 17.85 16.29
N ASP A 48 19.11 17.84 17.29
CA ASP A 48 19.95 19.00 17.63
C ASP A 48 21.25 19.01 16.80
N THR A 49 21.16 19.54 15.58
CA THR A 49 22.28 19.61 14.63
C THR A 49 23.39 20.55 15.10
N VAL A 50 23.06 21.60 15.86
CA VAL A 50 24.03 22.55 16.43
C VAL A 50 24.90 21.86 17.49
N ALA A 51 24.29 21.12 18.41
CA ALA A 51 25.03 20.35 19.40
C ALA A 51 25.90 19.27 18.75
N ILE A 52 25.38 18.57 17.73
CA ILE A 52 26.15 17.57 16.97
C ILE A 52 27.38 18.20 16.31
N ALA A 53 27.25 19.39 15.72
CA ALA A 53 28.37 20.12 15.14
C ALA A 53 29.43 20.51 16.19
N ALA A 54 28.99 20.90 17.39
CA ALA A 54 29.87 21.34 18.46
C ALA A 54 30.69 20.18 19.07
N VAL A 55 30.09 18.99 19.24
CA VAL A 55 30.72 17.84 19.90
C VAL A 55 30.49 16.50 19.17
N PRO A 56 30.86 16.38 17.88
CA PRO A 56 30.49 15.25 17.03
C PRO A 56 31.01 13.91 17.55
N ARG A 57 32.20 13.89 18.18
CA ARG A 57 32.77 12.66 18.76
C ARG A 57 31.92 12.05 19.87
N ARG A 58 31.17 12.87 20.61
CA ARG A 58 30.29 12.41 21.70
C ARG A 58 28.92 12.00 21.18
N LEU A 59 28.42 12.70 20.17
CA LEU A 59 27.04 12.58 19.68
C LEU A 59 26.88 11.71 18.43
N THR A 60 27.98 11.14 17.92
CA THR A 60 27.93 10.13 16.85
C THR A 60 28.03 8.72 17.41
N VAL A 61 27.40 7.77 16.73
CA VAL A 61 27.41 6.33 17.06
C VAL A 61 27.74 5.50 15.83
N THR A 62 28.39 4.36 16.02
CA THR A 62 28.53 3.31 15.00
C THR A 62 27.41 2.26 15.17
N PRO A 63 27.14 1.41 14.16
CA PRO A 63 26.11 0.38 14.28
C PRO A 63 26.33 -0.63 15.44
N ASP A 64 27.58 -0.87 15.80
CA ASP A 64 27.99 -1.76 16.89
C ASP A 64 28.21 -1.05 18.23
N ASP A 65 27.98 0.26 18.30
CA ASP A 65 28.18 1.08 19.49
C ASP A 65 27.43 0.47 20.70
N ALA A 66 28.10 0.45 21.85
CA ALA A 66 27.57 -0.14 23.08
C ALA A 66 26.29 0.55 23.55
N ARG A 67 26.13 1.85 23.27
CA ARG A 67 24.94 2.63 23.60
C ARG A 67 23.70 2.16 22.83
N LEU A 68 23.88 1.50 21.69
CA LEU A 68 22.79 0.90 20.90
C LEU A 68 22.53 -0.57 21.25
N ALA A 69 23.31 -1.17 22.17
CA ALA A 69 23.09 -2.54 22.61
C ALA A 69 21.66 -2.78 23.13
N PRO A 70 21.03 -1.90 23.94
CA PRO A 70 19.66 -2.11 24.40
C PRO A 70 18.66 -2.35 23.26
N VAL A 71 18.78 -1.61 22.15
CA VAL A 71 17.89 -1.77 20.99
C VAL A 71 18.15 -3.10 20.29
N ARG A 72 19.42 -3.46 20.03
CA ARG A 72 19.78 -4.73 19.39
C ARG A 72 19.32 -5.94 20.21
N GLU A 73 19.47 -5.87 21.53
CA GLU A 73 19.00 -6.92 22.44
C GLU A 73 17.48 -6.99 22.48
N ALA A 74 16.76 -5.86 22.45
CA ALA A 74 15.30 -5.85 22.35
C ALA A 74 14.83 -6.46 21.02
N CYS A 75 15.48 -6.14 19.90
CA CYS A 75 15.22 -6.75 18.60
C CYS A 75 15.37 -8.28 18.66
N ARG A 76 16.50 -8.77 19.20
CA ARG A 76 16.76 -10.21 19.35
C ARG A 76 15.77 -10.92 20.26
N ALA A 77 15.46 -10.32 21.40
CA ALA A 77 14.56 -10.91 22.39
C ALA A 77 13.11 -10.97 21.89
N ALA A 78 12.67 -9.96 21.15
CA ALA A 78 11.31 -9.87 20.62
C ALA A 78 11.13 -10.51 19.24
N GLY A 79 12.22 -10.80 18.51
CA GLY A 79 12.15 -11.23 17.12
C GLY A 79 11.62 -10.13 16.19
N VAL A 80 11.97 -8.86 16.46
CA VAL A 80 11.44 -7.67 15.77
C VAL A 80 12.59 -6.83 15.22
N ALA A 81 12.45 -6.31 14.01
CA ALA A 81 13.42 -5.39 13.42
C ALA A 81 13.20 -3.94 13.90
N ALA A 82 14.25 -3.11 13.86
CA ALA A 82 14.15 -1.69 14.19
C ALA A 82 14.97 -0.80 13.24
N VAL A 83 14.41 0.34 12.85
CA VAL A 83 15.10 1.42 12.12
C VAL A 83 15.44 2.53 13.11
N VAL A 84 16.71 2.64 13.49
CA VAL A 84 17.22 3.63 14.44
C VAL A 84 17.98 4.71 13.69
N ASN A 85 17.62 5.98 13.89
CA ASN A 85 18.26 7.11 13.24
C ASN A 85 19.21 7.86 14.17
N ALA A 86 20.40 8.18 13.67
CA ALA A 86 21.51 8.74 14.44
C ALA A 86 22.45 9.58 13.58
N ALA A 87 23.25 10.44 14.22
CA ALA A 87 24.48 10.91 13.59
C ALA A 87 25.53 9.79 13.65
N ALA A 88 26.24 9.54 12.56
CA ALA A 88 27.24 8.48 12.48
C ALA A 88 28.53 8.98 11.81
N PRO A 89 29.69 8.39 12.11
CA PRO A 89 30.87 8.60 11.28
C PRO A 89 30.57 8.18 9.83
N ALA A 90 31.01 8.98 8.85
CA ALA A 90 30.83 8.66 7.45
C ALA A 90 31.54 7.35 7.10
N ALA A 91 30.85 6.45 6.38
CA ALA A 91 31.39 5.12 6.06
C ALA A 91 32.73 5.19 5.29
N GLY A 92 32.93 6.24 4.48
CA GLY A 92 34.17 6.50 3.74
C GLY A 92 35.29 7.20 4.52
N GLY A 93 35.12 7.46 5.82
CA GLY A 93 36.18 8.07 6.67
C GLY A 93 36.34 9.59 6.53
N GLY A 94 35.27 10.32 6.22
CA GLY A 94 35.27 11.78 6.09
C GLY A 94 35.28 12.55 7.43
N PRO A 95 35.62 13.86 7.41
CA PRO A 95 35.70 14.68 8.63
C PRO A 95 34.33 15.07 9.21
N ARG A 96 33.28 15.01 8.38
CA ARG A 96 31.90 15.31 8.79
C ARG A 96 31.11 14.02 8.97
N PRO A 97 30.26 13.92 10.00
CA PRO A 97 29.35 12.79 10.17
C PRO A 97 28.28 12.77 9.08
N THR A 98 27.51 11.69 9.02
CA THR A 98 26.29 11.54 8.22
C THR A 98 25.07 11.47 9.14
N ILE A 99 23.90 11.79 8.59
CA ILE A 99 22.61 11.43 9.20
C ILE A 99 22.28 10.03 8.69
N SER A 100 22.21 9.06 9.60
CA SER A 100 22.20 7.64 9.25
C SER A 100 21.03 6.90 9.89
N SER A 101 20.42 6.01 9.11
CA SER A 101 19.48 5.00 9.58
C SER A 101 20.18 3.65 9.66
N PHE A 102 20.16 3.03 10.84
CA PHE A 102 20.62 1.66 11.05
C PHE A 102 19.40 0.75 11.15
N VAL A 103 19.32 -0.26 10.29
CA VAL A 103 18.28 -1.27 10.35
C VAL A 103 18.83 -2.49 11.05
N TYR A 104 18.39 -2.73 12.28
CA TYR A 104 18.68 -3.97 13.01
C TYR A 104 17.60 -4.99 12.72
N GLY A 105 18.03 -6.22 12.41
CA GLY A 105 17.14 -7.34 12.13
C GLY A 105 16.58 -7.99 13.40
N PRO A 106 15.67 -8.97 13.24
CA PRO A 106 15.10 -9.74 14.35
C PRO A 106 16.10 -10.51 15.21
N ASP A 107 17.33 -10.71 14.74
CA ASP A 107 18.44 -11.33 15.47
C ASP A 107 19.33 -10.30 16.20
N GLY A 108 19.03 -9.01 16.04
CA GLY A 108 19.82 -7.89 16.54
C GLY A 108 21.04 -7.55 15.69
N ALA A 109 21.26 -8.22 14.54
CA ALA A 109 22.34 -7.91 13.62
C ALA A 109 21.98 -6.72 12.71
N LEU A 110 22.98 -6.00 12.20
CA LEU A 110 22.75 -4.93 11.22
C LEU A 110 22.38 -5.54 9.86
N LEU A 111 21.17 -5.27 9.38
CA LEU A 111 20.72 -5.66 8.04
C LEU A 111 21.18 -4.67 6.97
N THR A 112 21.05 -3.38 7.24
CA THR A 112 21.51 -2.33 6.33
C THR A 112 21.78 -1.04 7.08
N ARG A 113 22.58 -0.18 6.45
CA ARG A 113 22.81 1.21 6.84
C ARG A 113 22.45 2.08 5.65
N TYR A 114 21.68 3.13 5.92
CA TYR A 114 21.38 4.19 4.96
C TYR A 114 21.92 5.52 5.49
N ASP A 115 22.59 6.29 4.64
CA ASP A 115 23.03 7.65 4.96
C ASP A 115 22.21 8.61 4.09
N LYS A 116 21.55 9.60 4.72
CA LYS A 116 20.67 10.59 4.08
C LYS A 116 21.36 11.24 2.88
N GLN A 117 20.73 11.20 1.71
CA GLN A 117 21.35 11.68 0.47
C GLN A 117 21.09 13.18 0.25
N HIS A 118 19.87 13.63 0.53
CA HIS A 118 19.47 15.02 0.32
C HIS A 118 19.46 15.76 1.65
N LEU A 119 20.51 16.55 1.88
CA LEU A 119 20.63 17.40 3.06
C LEU A 119 20.01 18.77 2.80
N THR A 120 19.33 19.30 3.81
CA THR A 120 18.89 20.70 3.81
C THR A 120 20.10 21.65 3.86
N PRO A 121 19.93 22.94 3.51
CA PRO A 121 21.02 23.91 3.61
C PRO A 121 21.69 23.98 4.99
N ALA A 122 20.92 23.87 6.07
CA ALA A 122 21.46 23.87 7.44
C ALA A 122 22.22 22.57 7.74
N GLU A 123 21.74 21.42 7.28
CA GLU A 123 22.44 20.14 7.47
C GLU A 123 23.75 20.07 6.67
N LEU A 124 23.82 20.72 5.51
CA LEU A 124 25.03 20.80 4.70
C LEU A 124 26.18 21.53 5.41
N GLU A 125 25.94 22.26 6.49
CA GLU A 125 27.01 22.86 7.30
C GLU A 125 27.67 21.83 8.22
N VAL A 126 26.92 20.79 8.62
CA VAL A 126 27.31 19.84 9.68
C VAL A 126 27.64 18.46 9.13
N PHE A 127 26.86 17.98 8.16
CA PHE A 127 26.86 16.59 7.71
C PHE A 127 27.39 16.44 6.27
N ALA A 128 27.86 15.24 5.96
CA ALA A 128 28.15 14.79 4.60
C ALA A 128 26.94 13.99 4.05
N PRO A 129 26.60 14.13 2.77
CA PRO A 129 25.52 13.36 2.15
C PRO A 129 25.95 11.91 1.94
N GLY A 130 24.99 10.99 2.03
CA GLY A 130 25.12 9.62 1.55
C GLY A 130 25.13 9.55 0.03
N THR A 131 25.49 8.38 -0.50
CA THR A 131 25.69 8.18 -1.94
C THR A 131 24.90 7.01 -2.53
N ALA A 132 24.12 6.28 -1.72
CA ALA A 132 23.41 5.07 -2.12
C ALA A 132 22.00 5.05 -1.55
N ASP A 133 21.07 4.47 -2.33
CA ASP A 133 19.69 4.27 -1.91
C ASP A 133 19.59 3.25 -0.76
N GLY A 134 18.79 3.57 0.26
CA GLY A 134 18.54 2.69 1.39
C GLY A 134 17.50 1.63 1.06
N ARG A 135 17.90 0.35 1.08
CA ARG A 135 17.02 -0.81 0.83
C ARG A 135 17.28 -1.92 1.84
N CYS A 136 16.21 -2.61 2.24
CA CYS A 136 16.33 -3.87 2.96
C CYS A 136 15.18 -4.81 2.61
N THR A 137 15.34 -6.09 2.93
CA THR A 137 14.28 -7.10 2.82
C THR A 137 14.09 -7.77 4.17
N LEU A 138 12.85 -7.84 4.63
CA LEU A 138 12.47 -8.51 5.87
C LEU A 138 11.26 -9.39 5.59
N SER A 139 11.36 -10.69 5.90
CA SER A 139 10.28 -11.67 5.70
C SER A 139 9.68 -11.64 4.28
N GLY A 140 10.54 -11.51 3.27
CA GLY A 140 10.14 -11.43 1.86
C GLY A 140 9.56 -10.09 1.40
N ILE A 141 9.44 -9.10 2.30
CA ILE A 141 8.96 -7.76 1.96
C ILE A 141 10.15 -6.84 1.72
N ARG A 142 10.14 -6.11 0.60
CA ARG A 142 11.20 -5.14 0.26
C ARG A 142 10.81 -3.73 0.71
N PHE A 143 11.69 -3.09 1.47
CA PHE A 143 11.50 -1.76 2.04
C PHE A 143 12.50 -0.76 1.44
N ALA A 144 12.02 0.47 1.24
CA ALA A 144 12.87 1.63 1.01
C ALA A 144 13.00 2.45 2.29
N LEU A 145 14.21 2.97 2.54
CA LEU A 145 14.49 3.92 3.60
C LEU A 145 14.67 5.31 2.98
N ALA A 146 14.10 6.32 3.61
CA ALA A 146 14.36 7.71 3.27
C ALA A 146 14.28 8.59 4.52
N THR A 147 15.09 9.63 4.54
CA THR A 147 15.21 10.49 5.71
C THR A 147 14.77 11.91 5.37
N CYS A 148 13.62 12.29 5.92
CA CYS A 148 13.03 13.63 5.86
C CYS A 148 13.07 14.26 4.47
N TYR A 149 14.02 15.19 4.25
CA TYR A 149 14.16 15.97 3.02
C TYR A 149 14.33 15.10 1.76
N ASP A 150 14.82 13.86 1.87
CA ASP A 150 14.80 12.90 0.76
C ASP A 150 13.40 12.73 0.14
N SER A 151 12.34 12.83 0.96
CA SER A 151 10.95 12.66 0.50
C SER A 151 10.43 13.84 -0.32
N SER A 152 11.16 14.95 -0.38
CA SER A 152 10.84 16.09 -1.26
C SER A 152 11.38 15.91 -2.69
N PHE A 153 12.14 14.84 -2.95
CA PHE A 153 12.75 14.54 -4.25
C PHE A 153 12.01 13.35 -4.89
N PRO A 154 11.17 13.57 -5.92
CA PRO A 154 10.29 12.53 -6.48
C PRO A 154 11.07 11.34 -7.07
N GLU A 155 12.34 11.52 -7.43
CA GLU A 155 13.19 10.44 -7.89
C GLU A 155 13.50 9.39 -6.80
N VAL A 156 13.43 9.75 -5.52
CA VAL A 156 13.69 8.83 -4.40
C VAL A 156 12.59 7.75 -4.29
N PRO A 157 11.30 8.10 -4.11
CA PRO A 157 10.23 7.12 -4.13
C PRO A 157 10.04 6.47 -5.51
N ALA A 158 10.34 7.15 -6.62
CA ALA A 158 10.33 6.53 -7.95
C ALA A 158 11.35 5.39 -8.07
N ARG A 159 12.60 5.58 -7.64
CA ARG A 159 13.61 4.51 -7.61
C ARG A 159 13.22 3.40 -6.64
N ALA A 160 12.61 3.73 -5.50
CA ALA A 160 12.10 2.73 -4.56
C ALA A 160 11.06 1.81 -5.21
N ALA A 161 10.08 2.37 -5.92
CA ALA A 161 9.08 1.61 -6.65
C ALA A 161 9.69 0.78 -7.79
N ALA A 162 10.65 1.35 -8.54
CA ALA A 162 11.36 0.64 -9.61
C ALA A 162 12.18 -0.54 -9.08
N ASP A 163 12.75 -0.42 -7.88
CA ASP A 163 13.46 -1.50 -7.18
C ASP A 163 12.52 -2.60 -6.64
N GLY A 164 11.22 -2.44 -6.80
CA GLY A 164 10.20 -3.38 -6.29
C GLY A 164 9.98 -3.27 -4.78
N CYS A 165 10.29 -2.12 -4.18
CA CYS A 165 9.91 -1.87 -2.79
C CYS A 165 8.39 -1.80 -2.68
N GLN A 166 7.87 -2.33 -1.58
CA GLN A 166 6.43 -2.36 -1.29
C GLN A 166 6.07 -1.29 -0.24
N VAL A 167 7.03 -0.95 0.61
CA VAL A 167 6.86 -0.02 1.73
C VAL A 167 7.97 1.01 1.73
N TYR A 168 7.60 2.28 1.88
CA TYR A 168 8.49 3.42 2.05
C TYR A 168 8.51 3.83 3.53
N LEU A 169 9.66 3.65 4.17
CA LEU A 169 9.88 3.98 5.57
C LEU A 169 10.52 5.36 5.67
N ALA A 170 9.73 6.35 6.07
CA ALA A 170 10.17 7.73 6.23
C ALA A 170 10.51 8.01 7.71
N SER A 171 11.74 8.41 7.96
CA SER A 171 12.16 8.95 9.27
C SER A 171 12.31 10.46 9.12
N ALA A 172 11.54 11.26 9.86
CA ALA A 172 11.49 12.70 9.64
C ALA A 172 11.43 13.55 10.92
N PHE A 173 11.64 14.86 10.74
CA PHE A 173 11.46 15.89 11.75
C PHE A 173 10.75 17.10 11.10
N HIS A 174 9.45 16.93 10.79
CA HIS A 174 8.60 17.96 10.19
C HIS A 174 7.94 18.83 11.25
N ASP A 175 7.79 20.12 10.96
CA ASP A 175 7.21 21.14 11.82
C ASP A 175 5.73 21.44 11.54
N SER A 176 5.18 20.96 10.42
CA SER A 176 3.82 21.28 9.98
C SER A 176 2.99 20.07 9.56
N ALA A 177 1.68 20.19 9.65
CA ALA A 177 0.73 19.16 9.21
C ALA A 177 0.73 19.00 7.68
N ASP A 178 0.98 20.08 6.93
CA ASP A 178 1.00 20.06 5.47
C ASP A 178 2.13 19.15 4.96
N ARG A 179 3.34 19.26 5.54
CA ARG A 179 4.46 18.37 5.22
C ARG A 179 4.17 16.90 5.52
N VAL A 180 3.39 16.64 6.57
CA VAL A 180 2.93 15.28 6.90
C VAL A 180 1.87 14.81 5.90
N ALA A 181 1.02 15.69 5.40
CA ALA A 181 -0.01 15.38 4.42
C ALA A 181 0.56 15.01 3.03
N ASP A 182 1.70 15.59 2.64
CA ASP A 182 2.40 15.29 1.37
C ASP A 182 2.69 13.79 1.16
N TYR A 183 2.81 13.01 2.24
CA TYR A 183 3.02 11.56 2.16
C TYR A 183 1.83 10.79 1.56
N ALA A 184 0.62 11.34 1.59
CA ALA A 184 -0.54 10.75 0.91
C ALA A 184 -0.34 10.73 -0.61
N ASP A 185 0.17 11.84 -1.17
CA ASP A 185 0.45 11.95 -2.60
C ASP A 185 1.63 11.06 -3.00
N LEU A 186 2.70 11.03 -2.20
CA LEU A 186 3.83 10.12 -2.41
C LEU A 186 3.36 8.65 -2.46
N ALA A 187 2.51 8.24 -1.53
CA ALA A 187 1.96 6.89 -1.49
C ALA A 187 1.17 6.56 -2.77
N ARG A 188 0.26 7.47 -3.15
CA ARG A 188 -0.63 7.32 -4.31
C ARG A 188 0.10 7.32 -5.64
N GLU A 189 1.04 8.24 -5.84
CA GLU A 189 1.76 8.40 -7.10
C GLU A 189 2.62 7.17 -7.41
N HIS A 190 3.35 6.70 -6.40
CA HIS A 190 4.32 5.62 -6.55
C HIS A 190 3.75 4.23 -6.24
N GLY A 191 2.50 4.15 -5.75
CA GLY A 191 1.87 2.89 -5.36
C GLY A 191 2.59 2.20 -4.21
N LEU A 192 3.14 2.99 -3.29
CA LEU A 192 3.89 2.52 -2.12
C LEU A 192 3.02 2.68 -0.88
N GLN A 193 3.06 1.70 0.03
CA GLN A 193 2.59 1.95 1.39
C GLN A 193 3.64 2.80 2.10
N VAL A 194 3.22 3.81 2.85
CA VAL A 194 4.13 4.73 3.54
C VAL A 194 3.95 4.58 5.04
N LEU A 195 5.06 4.46 5.77
CA LEU A 195 5.09 4.59 7.22
C LEU A 195 6.03 5.74 7.59
N LEU A 196 5.48 6.78 8.21
CA LEU A 196 6.21 7.94 8.71
C LEU A 196 6.38 7.85 10.22
N ALA A 197 7.62 7.80 10.67
CA ALA A 197 8.01 8.15 12.03
C ALA A 197 8.49 9.61 12.04
N ASN A 198 7.67 10.50 12.60
CA ASN A 198 7.99 11.92 12.69
C ASN A 198 8.41 12.30 14.11
N GLY A 199 9.37 13.21 14.21
CA GLY A 199 9.90 13.71 15.48
C GLY A 199 8.89 14.50 16.30
N THR A 200 9.22 14.70 17.57
CA THR A 200 8.49 15.57 18.49
C THR A 200 9.45 16.39 19.34
N GLY A 201 8.94 17.41 20.03
CA GLY A 201 9.73 18.33 20.83
C GLY A 201 10.52 19.33 19.98
N THR A 202 11.46 20.04 20.61
CA THR A 202 12.23 21.12 19.97
C THR A 202 13.63 20.66 19.60
N GLY A 203 13.92 20.64 18.30
CA GLY A 203 15.25 20.40 17.74
C GLY A 203 15.83 21.67 17.11
N SER A 204 16.75 21.52 16.16
CA SER A 204 17.32 22.64 15.39
C SER A 204 16.63 22.75 14.00
N PRO A 205 15.98 23.88 13.64
CA PRO A 205 15.90 25.16 14.35
C PRO A 205 14.67 25.33 15.26
N GLY A 206 13.75 24.36 15.33
CA GLY A 206 12.46 24.56 15.96
C GLY A 206 11.73 23.28 16.34
N PRO A 207 10.43 23.39 16.68
CA PRO A 207 9.62 22.25 17.11
C PRO A 207 9.20 21.35 15.94
N ALA A 208 9.09 20.05 16.20
CA ALA A 208 8.40 19.11 15.32
C ALA A 208 6.94 18.90 15.74
N CYS A 209 6.08 18.60 14.76
CA CYS A 209 4.64 18.51 14.95
C CYS A 209 4.13 17.15 15.44
N GLY A 210 4.99 16.12 15.53
CA GLY A 210 4.54 14.75 15.77
C GLY A 210 3.73 14.24 14.57
N ARG A 211 2.50 13.79 14.78
CA ARG A 211 1.60 13.31 13.72
C ARG A 211 2.22 12.21 12.84
N SER A 212 3.01 11.32 13.43
CA SER A 212 3.43 10.07 12.77
C SER A 212 2.23 9.38 12.13
N GLY A 213 2.42 8.68 11.02
CA GLY A 213 1.31 8.24 10.19
C GLY A 213 1.61 7.05 9.31
N ALA A 214 0.56 6.37 8.88
CA ALA A 214 0.63 5.31 7.89
C ALA A 214 -0.39 5.57 6.77
N TRP A 215 0.06 5.40 5.52
CA TRP A 215 -0.77 5.57 4.33
C TRP A 215 -0.70 4.31 3.47
N LEU A 216 -1.85 3.90 2.96
CA LEU A 216 -1.94 2.86 1.93
C LEU A 216 -1.46 3.40 0.58
N PRO A 217 -1.15 2.52 -0.40
CA PRO A 217 -0.84 2.92 -1.78
C PRO A 217 -1.89 3.77 -2.48
N THR A 218 -3.10 3.90 -1.91
CA THR A 218 -4.15 4.80 -2.39
C THR A 218 -3.93 6.25 -1.98
N GLY A 219 -3.06 6.51 -1.00
CA GLY A 219 -2.99 7.77 -0.27
C GLY A 219 -3.93 7.83 0.94
N GLU A 220 -4.72 6.79 1.21
CA GLU A 220 -5.57 6.73 2.40
C GLU A 220 -4.71 6.62 3.66
N ARG A 221 -4.90 7.57 4.58
CA ARG A 221 -4.27 7.52 5.90
C ARG A 221 -5.03 6.59 6.83
N VAL A 222 -4.43 5.45 7.15
CA VAL A 222 -5.07 4.38 7.96
C VAL A 222 -4.70 4.43 9.44
N ALA A 223 -3.63 5.15 9.80
CA ALA A 223 -3.26 5.36 11.18
C ALA A 223 -2.54 6.71 11.39
N THR A 224 -2.71 7.29 12.57
CA THR A 224 -2.10 8.57 12.95
C THR A 224 -1.81 8.60 14.45
N ALA A 225 -0.70 9.23 14.82
CA ALA A 225 -0.45 9.69 16.18
C ALA A 225 -1.01 11.12 16.36
N GLY A 226 -1.16 11.53 17.62
CA GLY A 226 -1.53 12.89 18.01
C GLY A 226 -0.46 13.95 17.73
N GLU A 227 -0.84 15.18 18.06
CA GLU A 227 0.08 16.30 18.18
C GLU A 227 0.80 16.25 19.53
N GLY A 228 2.10 16.48 19.52
CA GLY A 228 2.88 16.56 20.75
C GLY A 228 3.52 15.24 21.19
N PRO A 229 4.33 15.30 22.25
CA PRO A 229 5.41 14.34 22.43
C PRO A 229 5.06 13.25 23.47
N ASP A 230 3.98 13.44 24.25
CA ASP A 230 3.54 12.55 25.32
C ASP A 230 2.01 12.34 25.41
N PRO A 231 1.54 11.12 25.76
CA PRO A 231 2.35 9.91 25.93
C PRO A 231 2.93 9.42 24.59
N ALA A 232 3.96 8.58 24.65
CA ALA A 232 4.47 7.97 23.42
C ALA A 232 3.36 7.16 22.72
N GLU A 233 3.33 7.23 21.39
CA GLU A 233 2.32 6.60 20.56
C GLU A 233 2.97 5.67 19.53
N LEU A 234 2.36 4.50 19.34
CA LEU A 234 2.71 3.57 18.28
C LEU A 234 1.62 3.62 17.20
N VAL A 235 2.01 4.01 15.99
CA VAL A 235 1.17 4.01 14.79
C VAL A 235 1.42 2.70 14.05
N LEU A 236 0.41 1.81 13.99
CA LEU A 236 0.55 0.49 13.38
C LEU A 236 -0.21 0.41 12.06
N THR A 237 0.33 -0.32 11.10
CA THR A 237 -0.33 -0.70 9.85
C THR A 237 0.12 -2.09 9.44
N ASP A 238 -0.73 -2.89 8.79
CA ASP A 238 -0.29 -4.16 8.22
C ASP A 238 0.17 -3.94 6.77
N VAL A 239 1.32 -4.53 6.42
CA VAL A 239 1.80 -4.52 5.03
C VAL A 239 0.86 -5.30 4.08
N ARG A 240 0.00 -6.17 4.64
CA ARG A 240 -1.07 -6.86 3.90
C ARG A 240 -2.22 -5.94 3.49
N ASP A 241 -2.38 -4.79 4.14
CA ASP A 241 -3.44 -3.82 3.82
C ASP A 241 -3.15 -3.07 2.50
N ARG A 242 -1.98 -3.31 1.89
CA ARG A 242 -1.66 -2.89 0.52
C ARG A 242 -2.68 -3.47 -0.47
N ILE A 243 -3.23 -2.60 -1.32
CA ILE A 243 -3.96 -3.04 -2.51
C ILE A 243 -3.05 -3.95 -3.33
N THR A 244 -3.42 -5.22 -3.42
CA THR A 244 -2.81 -6.14 -4.36
C THR A 244 -3.46 -5.87 -5.71
N LEU A 245 -2.69 -5.31 -6.65
CA LEU A 245 -3.19 -5.08 -8.01
C LEU A 245 -3.33 -6.41 -8.74
N MET A 246 -4.23 -6.50 -9.74
CA MET A 246 -4.34 -7.72 -10.58
C MET A 246 -3.01 -8.12 -11.22
N ALA A 247 -2.17 -7.14 -11.52
CA ALA A 247 -0.84 -7.33 -12.10
C ALA A 247 0.26 -7.70 -11.10
N ASP A 248 -0.03 -7.77 -9.79
CA ASP A 248 0.99 -8.15 -8.82
C ASP A 248 1.52 -9.55 -9.20
N PRO A 249 2.85 -9.74 -9.27
CA PRO A 249 3.44 -11.04 -9.59
C PRO A 249 2.92 -12.18 -8.68
N ALA A 250 2.51 -11.87 -7.46
CA ALA A 250 1.89 -12.85 -6.56
C ALA A 250 0.57 -13.40 -7.11
N VAL A 251 -0.24 -12.58 -7.80
CA VAL A 251 -1.49 -13.02 -8.46
C VAL A 251 -1.15 -13.93 -9.63
N ALA A 252 -0.18 -13.52 -10.47
CA ALA A 252 0.26 -14.30 -11.63
C ALA A 252 0.85 -15.67 -11.23
N ALA A 253 1.51 -15.73 -10.07
CA ALA A 253 2.13 -16.93 -9.54
C ALA A 253 1.14 -17.96 -8.98
N VAL A 254 -0.13 -17.59 -8.76
CA VAL A 254 -1.16 -18.54 -8.29
C VAL A 254 -1.39 -19.63 -9.35
N PRO A 255 -1.25 -20.92 -9.00
CA PRO A 255 -1.53 -22.02 -9.91
C PRO A 255 -3.03 -22.06 -10.26
N VAL A 256 -3.34 -22.51 -11.48
CA VAL A 256 -4.73 -22.66 -11.95
C VAL A 256 -5.00 -24.15 -12.13
N GLU A 257 -5.98 -24.66 -11.41
CA GLU A 257 -6.54 -26.00 -11.57
C GLU A 257 -7.97 -25.84 -12.13
N GLU A 258 -8.06 -25.73 -13.46
CA GLU A 258 -9.33 -25.52 -14.16
C GLU A 258 -10.33 -26.64 -13.85
N CYS A 259 -11.46 -26.30 -13.22
CA CYS A 259 -12.45 -27.27 -12.77
C CYS A 259 -13.48 -27.67 -13.84
N GLY A 260 -13.48 -27.01 -15.00
CA GLY A 260 -14.30 -27.37 -16.16
C GLY A 260 -15.74 -26.90 -16.12
N GLU A 261 -16.11 -25.97 -15.23
CA GLU A 261 -17.47 -25.44 -15.17
C GLU A 261 -17.81 -24.63 -16.42
N GLU A 262 -18.95 -24.86 -17.06
CA GLU A 262 -19.32 -24.13 -18.28
C GLU A 262 -19.66 -22.65 -18.02
N LEU A 263 -19.54 -21.84 -19.07
CA LEU A 263 -20.06 -20.47 -19.10
C LEU A 263 -21.58 -20.52 -19.33
N ALA A 264 -22.36 -20.03 -18.37
CA ALA A 264 -23.81 -19.93 -18.44
C ALA A 264 -24.24 -18.49 -18.75
N ASP A 265 -25.22 -18.36 -19.66
CA ASP A 265 -25.86 -17.07 -19.95
C ASP A 265 -26.86 -16.72 -18.84
N VAL A 266 -26.60 -15.62 -18.13
CA VAL A 266 -27.41 -15.19 -17.00
C VAL A 266 -28.86 -14.92 -17.41
N ARG A 267 -29.09 -14.43 -18.64
CA ARG A 267 -30.44 -14.07 -19.12
C ARG A 267 -31.35 -15.28 -19.25
N THR A 268 -30.79 -16.43 -19.57
CA THR A 268 -31.55 -17.68 -19.73
C THR A 268 -31.49 -18.55 -18.47
N ALA A 269 -30.35 -18.59 -17.79
CA ALA A 269 -30.13 -19.43 -16.61
C ALA A 269 -30.72 -18.82 -15.32
N SER A 270 -30.85 -17.49 -15.24
CA SER A 270 -31.27 -16.82 -14.00
C SER A 270 -31.98 -15.48 -14.25
N PRO A 271 -33.28 -15.48 -14.60
CA PRO A 271 -34.07 -14.26 -14.81
C PRO A 271 -34.21 -13.35 -13.58
N ALA A 272 -33.88 -13.87 -12.39
CA ALA A 272 -33.87 -13.10 -11.15
C ALA A 272 -32.76 -12.03 -11.12
N LEU A 273 -31.66 -12.25 -11.86
CA LEU A 273 -30.57 -11.29 -11.98
C LEU A 273 -30.80 -10.39 -13.20
N LEU A 274 -30.56 -9.09 -13.04
CA LEU A 274 -30.67 -8.15 -14.15
C LEU A 274 -29.35 -8.11 -14.92
N VAL A 275 -29.44 -7.95 -16.24
CA VAL A 275 -28.28 -7.68 -17.10
C VAL A 275 -28.47 -6.29 -17.70
N SER A 276 -27.46 -5.44 -17.58
CA SER A 276 -27.51 -4.07 -18.08
C SER A 276 -27.62 -4.04 -19.60
N GLY A 277 -28.53 -3.21 -20.11
CA GLY A 277 -28.60 -2.91 -21.54
C GLY A 277 -27.57 -1.87 -22.00
N LEU A 278 -26.88 -1.21 -21.07
CA LEU A 278 -25.96 -0.11 -21.37
C LEU A 278 -24.64 -0.59 -21.99
N ARG A 279 -24.27 -1.85 -21.76
CA ARG A 279 -23.09 -2.47 -22.34
C ARG A 279 -23.49 -3.81 -22.95
N HIS A 280 -23.22 -3.97 -24.24
CA HIS A 280 -23.40 -5.22 -24.94
C HIS A 280 -22.24 -5.42 -25.90
N ASP A 281 -21.78 -6.66 -26.03
CA ASP A 281 -20.96 -7.09 -27.13
C ASP A 281 -21.83 -7.81 -28.16
N ALA A 282 -21.40 -7.82 -29.42
CA ALA A 282 -22.18 -8.44 -30.51
C ALA A 282 -22.42 -9.94 -30.31
N ALA A 283 -21.59 -10.62 -29.50
CA ALA A 283 -21.72 -12.04 -29.22
C ALA A 283 -22.49 -12.34 -27.91
N GLY A 284 -22.89 -11.31 -27.14
CA GLY A 284 -23.55 -11.46 -25.84
C GLY A 284 -22.66 -12.07 -24.75
N ALA A 285 -21.34 -12.08 -24.94
CA ALA A 285 -20.35 -12.60 -24.02
C ALA A 285 -20.42 -11.97 -22.62
N PHE A 286 -20.75 -10.68 -22.50
CA PHE A 286 -20.83 -10.00 -21.21
C PHE A 286 -21.95 -10.52 -20.30
N ALA A 287 -22.92 -11.26 -20.83
CA ALA A 287 -23.95 -11.92 -20.03
C ALA A 287 -23.55 -13.34 -19.58
N LEU A 288 -22.36 -13.82 -19.94
CA LEU A 288 -21.89 -15.16 -19.58
C LEU A 288 -21.06 -15.13 -18.28
N LEU A 289 -21.25 -16.11 -17.41
CA LEU A 289 -20.47 -16.31 -16.17
C LEU A 289 -20.20 -17.80 -15.95
N ARG A 290 -19.15 -18.17 -15.21
CA ARG A 290 -19.01 -19.55 -14.72
C ARG A 290 -20.22 -19.92 -13.87
N ALA A 291 -20.72 -21.15 -14.03
CA ALA A 291 -21.91 -21.62 -13.32
C ALA A 291 -21.79 -21.49 -11.79
N GLY A 292 -20.60 -21.71 -11.22
CA GLY A 292 -20.34 -21.51 -9.80
C GLY A 292 -20.49 -20.06 -9.34
N LEU A 293 -19.95 -19.10 -10.12
CA LEU A 293 -20.12 -17.68 -9.85
C LEU A 293 -21.61 -17.27 -9.96
N LEU A 294 -22.33 -17.75 -10.98
CA LEU A 294 -23.76 -17.47 -11.13
C LEU A 294 -24.57 -17.92 -9.90
N ARG A 295 -24.34 -19.14 -9.39
CA ARG A 295 -25.02 -19.64 -8.18
C ARG A 295 -24.74 -18.75 -6.96
N ARG A 296 -23.53 -18.19 -6.85
CA ARG A 296 -23.18 -17.27 -5.76
C ARG A 296 -23.87 -15.92 -5.87
N LEU A 297 -23.99 -15.39 -7.09
CA LEU A 297 -24.74 -14.16 -7.31
C LEU A 297 -26.23 -14.31 -6.99
N LEU A 298 -26.80 -15.50 -7.23
CA LEU A 298 -28.17 -15.81 -6.78
C LEU A 298 -28.29 -15.78 -5.26
N VAL A 299 -27.35 -16.41 -4.54
CA VAL A 299 -27.30 -16.35 -3.06
C VAL A 299 -27.14 -14.91 -2.57
N ALA A 300 -26.27 -14.12 -3.21
CA ALA A 300 -26.09 -12.71 -2.88
C ALA A 300 -27.38 -11.91 -3.11
N GLN A 301 -28.06 -12.12 -4.24
CA GLN A 301 -29.35 -11.47 -4.57
C GLN A 301 -30.45 -11.81 -3.55
N GLU A 302 -30.52 -13.06 -3.08
CA GLU A 302 -31.48 -13.48 -2.05
C GLU A 302 -31.19 -12.87 -0.67
N SER A 303 -29.93 -12.49 -0.41
CA SER A 303 -29.51 -11.87 0.86
C SER A 303 -29.69 -10.35 0.90
N LEU A 304 -29.98 -9.72 -0.25
CA LEU A 304 -30.16 -8.27 -0.32
C LEU A 304 -31.43 -7.83 0.42
N PRO A 305 -31.44 -6.63 1.03
CA PRO A 305 -32.66 -6.02 1.54
C PRO A 305 -33.77 -5.93 0.48
N ASP A 306 -35.01 -6.04 0.93
CA ASP A 306 -36.20 -5.87 0.08
C ASP A 306 -36.12 -4.58 -0.74
N GLY A 307 -36.45 -4.68 -2.02
CA GLY A 307 -36.44 -3.54 -2.93
C GLY A 307 -35.12 -3.32 -3.68
N LEU A 308 -34.09 -4.15 -3.45
CA LEU A 308 -32.79 -4.03 -4.10
C LEU A 308 -32.48 -5.23 -5.00
N ARG A 309 -31.81 -4.98 -6.13
CA ARG A 309 -31.41 -6.00 -7.09
C ARG A 309 -29.99 -5.80 -7.58
N LEU A 310 -29.32 -6.91 -7.87
CA LEU A 310 -28.05 -6.93 -8.59
C LEU A 310 -28.32 -6.74 -10.08
N GLN A 311 -27.55 -5.84 -10.70
CA GLN A 311 -27.50 -5.68 -12.15
C GLN A 311 -26.08 -5.92 -12.65
N ILE A 312 -25.92 -6.97 -13.46
CA ILE A 312 -24.65 -7.35 -14.08
C ILE A 312 -24.38 -6.40 -15.25
N VAL A 313 -23.20 -5.81 -15.24
CA VAL A 313 -22.71 -4.92 -16.29
C VAL A 313 -21.79 -5.68 -17.25
N GLU A 314 -20.89 -6.49 -16.71
CA GLU A 314 -19.97 -7.31 -17.50
C GLU A 314 -19.55 -8.59 -16.76
N GLY A 315 -19.81 -9.75 -17.37
CA GLY A 315 -19.27 -11.03 -16.95
C GLY A 315 -18.05 -11.42 -17.79
N TYR A 316 -18.20 -12.41 -18.65
CA TYR A 316 -17.10 -12.93 -19.45
C TYR A 316 -16.64 -11.96 -20.55
N ARG A 317 -15.34 -11.70 -20.60
CA ARG A 317 -14.69 -10.89 -21.64
C ARG A 317 -13.80 -11.77 -22.50
N PRO A 318 -14.06 -11.91 -23.81
CA PRO A 318 -13.22 -12.73 -24.69
C PRO A 318 -11.73 -12.35 -24.62
N PRO A 319 -10.79 -13.31 -24.57
CA PRO A 319 -9.36 -13.03 -24.48
C PRO A 319 -8.83 -12.08 -25.57
N ALA A 320 -9.39 -12.14 -26.78
CA ALA A 320 -9.05 -11.22 -27.86
C ALA A 320 -9.50 -9.78 -27.58
N LEU A 321 -10.65 -9.60 -26.93
CA LEU A 321 -11.15 -8.29 -26.53
C LEU A 321 -10.34 -7.72 -25.35
N GLN A 322 -9.99 -8.55 -24.37
CA GLN A 322 -9.11 -8.17 -23.26
C GLN A 322 -7.76 -7.65 -23.77
N ARG A 323 -7.11 -8.37 -24.69
CA ARG A 323 -5.86 -7.94 -25.32
C ARG A 323 -5.98 -6.57 -25.98
N ARG A 324 -7.06 -6.35 -26.74
CA ARG A 324 -7.32 -5.05 -27.38
C ARG A 324 -7.48 -3.92 -26.36
N TYR A 325 -8.20 -4.14 -25.26
CA TYR A 325 -8.35 -3.13 -24.21
C TYR A 325 -7.01 -2.78 -23.56
N PHE A 326 -6.22 -3.80 -23.22
CA PHE A 326 -4.93 -3.60 -22.59
C PHE A 326 -3.94 -2.88 -23.51
N GLU A 327 -3.80 -3.35 -24.76
CA GLU A 327 -2.91 -2.75 -25.75
C GLU A 327 -3.32 -1.32 -26.11
N GLY A 328 -4.63 -1.07 -26.21
CA GLY A 328 -5.17 0.26 -26.46
C GLY A 328 -4.83 1.26 -25.35
N TYR A 329 -5.07 0.87 -24.09
CA TYR A 329 -4.74 1.75 -22.95
C TYR A 329 -3.23 1.93 -22.79
N LEU A 330 -2.45 0.87 -22.98
CA LEU A 330 -0.99 0.94 -22.98
C LEU A 330 -0.46 1.89 -24.06
N HIS A 331 -1.11 1.95 -25.24
CA HIS A 331 -0.78 2.92 -26.28
C HIS A 331 -1.08 4.36 -25.84
N THR A 332 -2.22 4.61 -25.19
CA THR A 332 -2.53 5.94 -24.62
C THR A 332 -1.47 6.37 -23.61
N LEU A 333 -1.09 5.49 -22.69
CA LEU A 333 -0.05 5.80 -21.69
C LEU A 333 1.33 6.03 -22.32
N ARG A 334 1.69 5.26 -23.35
CA ARG A 334 2.94 5.47 -24.13
C ARG A 334 2.97 6.85 -24.79
N THR A 335 1.84 7.29 -25.32
CA THR A 335 1.73 8.61 -25.96
C THR A 335 1.79 9.74 -24.94
N ALA A 336 1.19 9.56 -23.76
CA ALA A 336 1.19 10.56 -22.68
C ALA A 336 2.52 10.64 -21.92
N HIS A 337 3.25 9.53 -21.81
CA HIS A 337 4.47 9.39 -21.03
C HIS A 337 5.59 8.68 -21.80
N PRO A 338 6.11 9.28 -22.90
CA PRO A 338 7.10 8.65 -23.78
C PRO A 338 8.44 8.37 -23.09
N GLU A 339 8.73 9.03 -21.97
CA GLU A 339 9.93 8.86 -21.16
C GLU A 339 9.92 7.61 -20.27
N ARG A 340 8.74 7.02 -20.01
CA ARG A 340 8.60 5.87 -19.10
C ARG A 340 9.06 4.57 -19.76
N SER A 341 9.62 3.67 -18.96
CA SER A 341 10.02 2.34 -19.45
C SER A 341 8.79 1.51 -19.84
N ALA A 342 8.98 0.53 -20.74
CA ALA A 342 7.90 -0.38 -21.13
C ALA A 342 7.32 -1.15 -19.92
N ALA A 343 8.16 -1.49 -18.94
CA ALA A 343 7.75 -2.18 -17.72
C ALA A 343 6.89 -1.27 -16.81
N ASP A 344 7.26 0.00 -16.68
CA ASP A 344 6.49 0.96 -15.87
C ASP A 344 5.15 1.29 -16.50
N LEU A 345 5.13 1.43 -17.84
CA LEU A 345 3.90 1.63 -18.59
C LEU A 345 2.97 0.42 -18.49
N HIS A 346 3.51 -0.80 -18.51
CA HIS A 346 2.75 -2.02 -18.29
C HIS A 346 2.12 -2.05 -16.88
N ARG A 347 2.92 -1.71 -15.86
CA ARG A 347 2.46 -1.62 -14.46
C ARG A 347 1.39 -0.55 -14.29
N ALA A 348 1.58 0.62 -14.89
CA ALA A 348 0.59 1.70 -14.87
C ALA A 348 -0.70 1.29 -15.59
N ALA A 349 -0.61 0.68 -16.78
CA ALA A 349 -1.76 0.18 -17.53
C ALA A 349 -2.57 -0.84 -16.70
N SER A 350 -1.85 -1.70 -15.99
CA SER A 350 -2.44 -2.75 -15.18
C SER A 350 -3.18 -2.28 -13.93
N ARG A 351 -3.05 -1.00 -13.55
CA ARG A 351 -3.87 -0.40 -12.48
C ARG A 351 -5.35 -0.30 -12.89
N TYR A 352 -5.62 -0.19 -14.19
CA TYR A 352 -6.96 0.08 -14.72
C TYR A 352 -7.47 -0.99 -15.69
N VAL A 353 -6.58 -1.67 -16.42
CA VAL A 353 -6.96 -2.78 -17.30
C VAL A 353 -6.13 -4.00 -16.93
N SER A 354 -6.78 -5.07 -16.48
CA SER A 354 -6.07 -6.30 -16.13
C SER A 354 -5.17 -6.78 -17.28
N PRO A 355 -3.94 -7.25 -17.00
CA PRO A 355 -3.10 -7.87 -18.03
C PRO A 355 -3.78 -9.12 -18.63
N PRO A 356 -3.63 -9.38 -19.94
CA PRO A 356 -4.24 -10.53 -20.63
C PRO A 356 -3.90 -11.90 -20.01
N GLU A 357 -2.72 -12.04 -19.41
CA GLU A 357 -2.22 -13.28 -18.80
C GLU A 357 -2.90 -13.65 -17.47
N ILE A 358 -3.61 -12.69 -16.84
CA ILE A 358 -4.31 -12.86 -15.55
C ILE A 358 -5.82 -12.66 -15.70
N ALA A 359 -6.22 -11.79 -16.64
CA ALA A 359 -7.57 -11.33 -16.93
C ALA A 359 -8.73 -12.17 -16.35
N PRO A 360 -9.22 -11.81 -15.14
CA PRO A 360 -10.29 -12.53 -14.45
C PRO A 360 -11.58 -12.71 -15.27
N HIS A 361 -12.00 -11.66 -16.00
CA HIS A 361 -13.17 -11.73 -16.88
C HIS A 361 -12.99 -12.75 -18.02
N SER A 362 -11.77 -12.98 -18.50
CA SER A 362 -11.51 -14.00 -19.52
C SER A 362 -11.58 -15.42 -18.97
N ALA A 363 -11.55 -15.61 -17.64
CA ALA A 363 -11.84 -16.90 -17.02
C ALA A 363 -13.34 -17.11 -16.74
N GLY A 364 -14.17 -16.06 -16.90
CA GLY A 364 -15.57 -16.05 -16.47
C GLY A 364 -15.77 -16.11 -14.96
N GLY A 365 -14.69 -15.95 -14.19
CA GLY A 365 -14.65 -15.94 -12.73
C GLY A 365 -14.78 -14.55 -12.11
N ALA A 366 -14.90 -13.49 -12.93
CA ALA A 366 -15.14 -12.14 -12.46
C ALA A 366 -16.43 -11.55 -13.03
N VAL A 367 -16.98 -10.58 -12.31
CA VAL A 367 -18.19 -9.85 -12.68
C VAL A 367 -18.08 -8.39 -12.25
N ASP A 368 -18.39 -7.50 -13.17
CA ASP A 368 -18.67 -6.10 -12.90
C ASP A 368 -20.18 -5.95 -12.74
N LEU A 369 -20.62 -5.43 -11.60
CA LEU A 369 -22.04 -5.27 -11.29
C LEU A 369 -22.31 -4.01 -10.46
N THR A 370 -23.58 -3.62 -10.45
CA THR A 370 -24.08 -2.51 -9.65
C THR A 370 -25.33 -2.92 -8.87
N LEU A 371 -25.75 -2.07 -7.93
CA LEU A 371 -26.99 -2.20 -7.19
C LEU A 371 -28.04 -1.28 -7.80
N VAL A 372 -29.25 -1.79 -8.00
CA VAL A 372 -30.40 -1.04 -8.51
C VAL A 372 -31.64 -1.26 -7.63
N THR A 373 -32.64 -0.41 -7.78
CA THR A 373 -33.95 -0.62 -7.17
C THR A 373 -34.68 -1.81 -7.81
N ALA A 374 -35.78 -2.27 -7.20
CA ALA A 374 -36.55 -3.43 -7.69
C ALA A 374 -37.05 -3.28 -9.13
N ASP A 375 -37.36 -2.06 -9.54
CA ASP A 375 -37.78 -1.66 -10.90
C ASP A 375 -36.60 -1.36 -11.84
N GLY A 376 -35.35 -1.48 -11.37
CA GLY A 376 -34.13 -1.29 -12.15
C GLY A 376 -33.61 0.14 -12.21
N GLY A 377 -34.12 1.03 -11.35
CA GLY A 377 -33.62 2.39 -11.20
C GLY A 377 -32.20 2.44 -10.62
N PRO A 378 -31.33 3.34 -11.11
CA PRO A 378 -29.95 3.42 -10.68
C PRO A 378 -29.84 3.91 -9.22
N LEU A 379 -28.90 3.35 -8.47
CA LEU A 379 -28.54 3.83 -7.14
C LEU A 379 -27.19 4.54 -7.16
N ASP A 380 -27.03 5.54 -6.29
CA ASP A 380 -25.75 6.22 -6.10
C ASP A 380 -24.77 5.27 -5.41
N LEU A 381 -23.69 4.93 -6.11
CA LEU A 381 -22.55 4.17 -5.58
C LEU A 381 -21.26 5.02 -5.64
N GLY A 382 -21.39 6.34 -5.74
CA GLY A 382 -20.28 7.31 -5.71
C GLY A 382 -19.73 7.68 -7.09
N THR A 383 -19.71 6.74 -8.03
CA THR A 383 -19.28 6.97 -9.42
C THR A 383 -20.08 6.10 -10.37
N PRO A 384 -20.11 6.41 -11.69
CA PRO A 384 -20.46 5.41 -12.69
C PRO A 384 -19.51 4.20 -12.66
N VAL A 385 -20.01 3.04 -13.09
CA VAL A 385 -19.18 1.85 -13.35
C VAL A 385 -18.19 2.16 -14.48
N ASN A 386 -16.94 1.71 -14.35
CA ASN A 386 -15.81 2.04 -15.24
C ASN A 386 -15.35 3.52 -15.19
N ALA A 387 -15.64 4.26 -14.11
CA ALA A 387 -14.99 5.56 -13.91
C ALA A 387 -13.52 5.35 -13.51
N SER A 388 -12.59 5.95 -14.23
CA SER A 388 -11.16 5.89 -13.87
C SER A 388 -10.87 6.67 -12.57
N PRO A 389 -9.73 6.39 -11.90
CA PRO A 389 -9.28 7.20 -10.77
C PRO A 389 -9.15 8.68 -11.10
N GLU A 390 -8.72 9.02 -12.32
CA GLU A 390 -8.56 10.38 -12.80
C GLU A 390 -9.91 11.08 -13.03
N GLU A 391 -10.92 10.37 -13.57
CA GLU A 391 -12.26 10.92 -13.78
C GLU A 391 -13.04 11.09 -12.47
N SER A 392 -12.70 10.29 -11.46
CA SER A 392 -13.45 10.20 -10.20
C SER A 392 -12.75 10.81 -8.99
N ASP A 393 -11.55 11.36 -9.17
CA ASP A 393 -10.68 11.79 -8.06
C ASP A 393 -10.49 10.67 -7.01
N GLY A 394 -10.28 9.45 -7.50
CA GLY A 394 -10.14 8.24 -6.68
C GLY A 394 -11.44 7.69 -6.07
N ALA A 395 -12.60 8.30 -6.33
CA ALA A 395 -13.87 7.80 -5.79
C ALA A 395 -14.28 6.42 -6.34
N CYS A 396 -13.67 5.94 -7.43
CA CYS A 396 -13.89 4.57 -7.93
C CYS A 396 -13.34 3.48 -7.00
N TYR A 397 -12.40 3.80 -6.10
CA TYR A 397 -11.85 2.85 -5.15
C TYR A 397 -12.92 2.45 -4.13
N THR A 398 -13.00 1.15 -3.81
CA THR A 398 -14.06 0.60 -2.96
C THR A 398 -14.16 1.31 -1.62
N GLY A 399 -12.99 1.57 -0.99
CA GLY A 399 -12.85 2.24 0.31
C GLY A 399 -12.74 3.77 0.26
N ALA A 400 -13.11 4.43 -0.84
CA ALA A 400 -12.92 5.88 -0.98
C ALA A 400 -13.51 6.68 0.22
N PRO A 401 -12.73 7.58 0.86
CA PRO A 401 -13.16 8.28 2.08
C PRO A 401 -14.23 9.36 1.83
N GLY A 402 -14.26 9.96 0.63
CA GLY A 402 -15.09 11.11 0.26
C GLY A 402 -16.51 10.81 -0.24
N LEU A 403 -17.00 9.58 -0.08
CA LEU A 403 -18.32 9.18 -0.59
C LEU A 403 -19.48 9.85 0.15
N SER A 404 -20.58 10.10 -0.58
CA SER A 404 -21.86 10.48 0.02
C SER A 404 -22.30 9.39 1.03
N PRO A 405 -23.05 9.73 2.11
CA PRO A 405 -23.56 8.72 3.04
C PRO A 405 -24.36 7.62 2.33
N ALA A 406 -25.18 7.98 1.33
CA ALA A 406 -25.96 7.05 0.53
C ALA A 406 -25.07 6.09 -0.28
N ALA A 407 -24.05 6.62 -0.97
CA ALA A 407 -23.09 5.80 -1.73
C ALA A 407 -22.34 4.83 -0.82
N ARG A 408 -21.91 5.29 0.35
CA ARG A 408 -21.22 4.46 1.35
C ARG A 408 -22.13 3.33 1.84
N ASP A 409 -23.39 3.62 2.14
CA ASP A 409 -24.35 2.59 2.58
C ASP A 409 -24.68 1.58 1.47
N ASN A 410 -24.87 2.04 0.23
CA ASN A 410 -25.11 1.15 -0.90
C ASN A 410 -23.92 0.22 -1.16
N ARG A 411 -22.69 0.75 -1.12
CA ARG A 411 -21.47 -0.09 -1.24
C ARG A 411 -21.34 -1.07 -0.09
N ARG A 412 -21.69 -0.67 1.14
CA ARG A 412 -21.68 -1.55 2.31
C ARG A 412 -22.68 -2.71 2.16
N VAL A 413 -23.89 -2.43 1.69
CA VAL A 413 -24.92 -3.46 1.42
C VAL A 413 -24.45 -4.41 0.32
N LEU A 414 -23.99 -3.86 -0.81
CA LEU A 414 -23.48 -4.64 -1.93
C LEU A 414 -22.32 -5.54 -1.50
N GLY A 415 -21.35 -4.95 -0.79
CA GLY A 415 -20.16 -5.65 -0.35
C GLY A 415 -20.45 -6.74 0.66
N ALA A 416 -21.36 -6.51 1.60
CA ALA A 416 -21.78 -7.51 2.57
C ALA A 416 -22.42 -8.74 1.89
N ALA A 417 -23.33 -8.53 0.93
CA ALA A 417 -24.00 -9.61 0.22
C ALA A 417 -23.04 -10.46 -0.63
N LEU A 418 -22.15 -9.81 -1.39
CA LEU A 418 -21.21 -10.51 -2.29
C LEU A 418 -20.10 -11.22 -1.51
N THR A 419 -19.58 -10.59 -0.46
CA THR A 419 -18.59 -11.22 0.43
C THR A 419 -19.17 -12.44 1.14
N ALA A 420 -20.41 -12.35 1.65
CA ALA A 420 -21.09 -13.48 2.28
C ALA A 420 -21.33 -14.64 1.30
N ALA A 421 -21.52 -14.36 0.01
CA ALA A 421 -21.63 -15.37 -1.04
C ALA A 421 -20.27 -15.97 -1.47
N GLY A 422 -19.16 -15.44 -0.96
CA GLY A 422 -17.79 -15.95 -1.17
C GLY A 422 -17.00 -15.24 -2.27
N LEU A 423 -17.48 -14.10 -2.77
CA LEU A 423 -16.73 -13.28 -3.73
C LEU A 423 -15.76 -12.34 -2.99
N VAL A 424 -14.67 -11.95 -3.64
CA VAL A 424 -13.77 -10.90 -3.17
C VAL A 424 -13.87 -9.68 -4.07
N ASN A 425 -13.81 -8.49 -3.50
CA ASN A 425 -13.77 -7.25 -4.27
C ASN A 425 -12.34 -6.92 -4.71
N TYR A 426 -12.21 -6.31 -5.89
CA TYR A 426 -10.98 -5.65 -6.29
C TYR A 426 -10.96 -4.19 -5.78
N PRO A 427 -10.04 -3.80 -4.88
CA PRO A 427 -10.12 -2.54 -4.14
C PRO A 427 -10.10 -1.26 -4.97
N THR A 428 -9.55 -1.29 -6.19
CA THR A 428 -9.52 -0.12 -7.07
C THR A 428 -10.82 0.10 -7.84
N GLU A 429 -11.74 -0.88 -7.82
CA GLU A 429 -12.97 -0.88 -8.60
C GLU A 429 -14.13 -1.40 -7.73
N TRP A 430 -14.97 -0.48 -7.22
CA TRP A 430 -16.07 -0.86 -6.33
C TRP A 430 -17.08 -1.85 -6.94
N TRP A 431 -17.17 -1.88 -8.28
CA TRP A 431 -18.08 -2.73 -9.05
C TRP A 431 -17.50 -4.12 -9.37
N HIS A 432 -16.18 -4.32 -9.25
CA HIS A 432 -15.49 -5.52 -9.71
C HIS A 432 -15.37 -6.56 -8.60
N TRP A 433 -15.84 -7.77 -8.89
CA TRP A 433 -15.85 -8.88 -7.95
C TRP A 433 -15.38 -10.18 -8.58
N SER A 434 -14.57 -10.92 -7.83
CA SER A 434 -13.89 -12.15 -8.26
C SER A 434 -14.33 -13.36 -7.45
N TYR A 435 -14.46 -14.50 -8.12
CA TYR A 435 -14.62 -15.82 -7.54
C TYR A 435 -13.94 -16.88 -8.39
N GLY A 436 -13.12 -17.73 -7.77
CA GLY A 436 -12.46 -18.86 -8.42
C GLY A 436 -11.33 -18.50 -9.39
N ASP A 437 -11.11 -17.22 -9.71
CA ASP A 437 -9.92 -16.78 -10.44
C ASP A 437 -8.68 -16.68 -9.53
N ARG A 438 -7.53 -16.31 -10.12
CA ARG A 438 -6.24 -16.16 -9.41
C ARG A 438 -6.27 -15.10 -8.32
N TYR A 439 -7.00 -14.00 -8.53
CA TYR A 439 -7.08 -12.95 -7.53
C TYR A 439 -7.90 -13.39 -6.33
N TRP A 440 -9.03 -14.07 -6.58
CA TRP A 440 -9.81 -14.70 -5.52
C TRP A 440 -8.98 -15.71 -4.72
N ALA A 441 -8.22 -16.57 -5.38
CA ALA A 441 -7.39 -17.55 -4.69
C ALA A 441 -6.31 -16.90 -3.83
N LEU A 442 -5.62 -15.86 -4.34
CA LEU A 442 -4.65 -15.10 -3.55
C LEU A 442 -5.29 -14.40 -2.35
N ALA A 443 -6.42 -13.71 -2.57
CA ALA A 443 -7.10 -12.92 -1.56
C ALA A 443 -7.71 -13.77 -0.43
N THR A 444 -8.14 -14.99 -0.76
CA THR A 444 -8.72 -15.95 0.21
C THR A 444 -7.70 -16.90 0.81
N GLY A 445 -6.49 -16.97 0.26
CA GLY A 445 -5.46 -17.94 0.66
C GLY A 445 -5.73 -19.36 0.17
N ALA A 446 -6.50 -19.54 -0.91
CA ALA A 446 -6.69 -20.84 -1.54
C ALA A 446 -5.41 -21.31 -2.25
N ASP A 447 -5.16 -22.62 -2.24
CA ASP A 447 -3.95 -23.21 -2.81
C ASP A 447 -3.84 -23.00 -4.34
N HIS A 448 -4.97 -22.92 -5.04
CA HIS A 448 -5.06 -22.70 -6.48
C HIS A 448 -6.33 -21.92 -6.88
N ALA A 449 -6.31 -21.33 -8.07
CA ALA A 449 -7.48 -20.82 -8.75
C ALA A 449 -8.27 -21.97 -9.41
N LEU A 450 -9.60 -21.87 -9.38
CA LEU A 450 -10.53 -22.83 -9.98
C LEU A 450 -10.74 -22.62 -11.48
N TYR A 451 -10.55 -21.38 -11.96
CA TYR A 451 -10.88 -20.97 -13.32
C TYR A 451 -9.65 -20.38 -14.03
N GLY A 452 -9.35 -20.91 -15.21
CA GLY A 452 -8.44 -20.34 -16.19
C GLY A 452 -9.19 -19.69 -17.37
N PRO A 453 -8.46 -19.08 -18.33
CA PRO A 453 -9.07 -18.51 -19.52
C PRO A 453 -9.98 -19.51 -20.23
N ALA A 454 -11.23 -19.10 -20.48
CA ALA A 454 -12.24 -19.91 -21.16
C ALA A 454 -12.42 -19.41 -22.60
N GLU A 455 -12.83 -20.30 -23.51
CA GLU A 455 -13.48 -19.92 -24.77
C GLU A 455 -14.90 -20.47 -24.76
N PRO A 456 -15.93 -19.71 -25.21
CA PRO A 456 -17.29 -20.24 -25.29
C PRO A 456 -17.33 -21.38 -26.29
N VAL A 457 -17.96 -22.49 -25.92
CA VAL A 457 -18.26 -23.57 -26.88
C VAL A 457 -19.24 -22.99 -27.90
N ARG A 458 -18.87 -23.06 -29.19
CA ARG A 458 -19.66 -22.52 -30.30
C ARG A 458 -20.93 -23.30 -30.59
#